data_AF-A0A8A1L7I8-F1
#
_entry.id   AF-A0A8A1L7I8-F1
#
_cell.length_a   1.000
_cell.length_b   1.000
_cell.length_c   1.000
_cell.angle_alpha   90.00
_cell.angle_beta   90.00
_cell.angle_gamma   90.00
#
_symmetry.space_group_name_H-M   'P 1'
#
loop_
_entity.id
_entity.type
_entity.pdbx_description
1 polymer ?
#
loop_
_entity_poly.entity_id
_entity_poly.type
_entity_poly.pdbx_seq_one_letter_code
_entity_poly.pdbx_strand_id
1 'polypeptide(L)'
;MQSFWEPDWDKAIRLGSEQVWERGLLFKGGGLCHGIAGNAWPFLLLYNSFEYGKERIALARRSFKERTGSVASVEEQLTPDYFLSRALTLLLYARKTPPFHRREFRDECEFRMPDTPYSLFEGLAGTCAAWGEACVVIKDRLRQKELDDGGSCSLSGIGGRDGLLSKHLQHELGFPGLTLGGLC
;
A
#
# COMPACT_ATOMS: atom_id res chain seq x y z
N MET A 1 25.22 5.37 3.69
CA MET A 1 24.18 5.74 4.67
C MET A 1 23.96 4.51 5.56
N GLN A 2 24.19 4.61 6.87
CA GLN A 2 23.93 3.47 7.77
C GLN A 2 22.42 3.20 7.82
N SER A 3 22.00 1.93 7.66
CA SER A 3 20.60 1.55 7.73
C SER A 3 20.19 1.43 9.20
N PHE A 4 19.43 2.41 9.69
CA PHE A 4 18.83 2.38 11.01
C PHE A 4 17.45 1.74 10.90
N TRP A 5 17.29 0.56 11.49
CA TRP A 5 16.02 -0.12 11.70
C TRP A 5 16.00 -0.60 13.14
N GLU A 6 14.83 -0.54 13.76
CA GLU A 6 14.57 -0.99 15.13
C GLU A 6 13.30 -1.87 15.13
N PRO A 7 13.25 -2.94 15.93
CA PRO A 7 12.10 -3.86 15.96
C PRO A 7 10.78 -3.19 16.33
N ASP A 8 10.84 -2.11 17.11
CA ASP A 8 9.67 -1.32 17.47
C ASP A 8 8.97 -0.68 16.26
N TRP A 9 9.67 -0.51 15.14
CA TRP A 9 9.07 0.04 13.92
C TRP A 9 8.14 -0.98 13.26
N ASP A 10 8.55 -2.25 13.16
CA ASP A 10 7.70 -3.32 12.64
C ASP A 10 6.50 -3.53 13.57
N LYS A 11 6.71 -3.47 14.90
CA LYS A 11 5.63 -3.52 15.88
C LYS A 11 4.65 -2.35 15.72
N ALA A 12 5.14 -1.13 15.51
CA ALA A 12 4.30 0.04 15.28
C ALA A 12 3.52 -0.08 13.97
N ILE A 13 4.14 -0.58 12.89
CA ILE A 13 3.47 -0.89 11.61
C ILE A 13 2.33 -1.88 11.84
N ARG A 14 2.58 -2.98 12.57
CA ARG A 14 1.55 -3.98 12.86
C ARG A 14 0.38 -3.37 13.63
N LEU A 15 0.67 -2.70 14.76
CA LEU A 15 -0.37 -2.09 15.60
C LEU A 15 -1.18 -1.03 14.83
N GLY A 16 -0.51 -0.17 14.06
CA GLY A 16 -1.18 0.83 13.23
C GLY A 16 -2.05 0.18 12.15
N SER A 17 -1.53 -0.86 11.50
CA SER A 17 -2.26 -1.62 10.48
C SER A 17 -3.52 -2.29 11.04
N GLU A 18 -3.44 -2.87 12.24
CA GLU A 18 -4.58 -3.46 12.95
C GLU A 18 -5.64 -2.40 13.28
N GLN A 19 -5.24 -1.25 13.82
CA GLN A 19 -6.17 -0.17 14.14
C GLN A 19 -6.87 0.39 12.90
N VAL A 20 -6.14 0.61 11.80
CA VAL A 20 -6.73 1.05 10.53
C VAL A 20 -7.64 -0.03 9.95
N TRP A 21 -7.31 -1.30 10.08
CA TRP A 21 -8.17 -2.40 9.62
C TRP A 21 -9.48 -2.48 10.40
N GLU A 22 -9.42 -2.38 11.73
CA GLU A 22 -10.60 -2.48 12.61
C GLU A 22 -11.51 -1.25 12.52
N ARG A 23 -10.94 -0.06 12.26
CA ARG A 23 -11.64 1.22 12.46
C ARG A 23 -11.63 2.14 11.23
N GLY A 24 -10.99 1.71 10.14
CA GLY A 24 -10.74 2.55 8.96
C GLY A 24 -11.95 2.76 8.05
N LEU A 25 -13.09 2.12 8.33
CA LEU A 25 -14.35 2.36 7.63
C LEU A 25 -15.05 3.59 8.22
N LEU A 26 -14.72 4.76 7.67
CA LEU A 26 -15.19 6.05 8.18
C LEU A 26 -16.54 6.46 7.56
N PHE A 27 -17.51 6.80 8.41
CA PHE A 27 -18.79 7.42 7.99
C PHE A 27 -18.60 8.74 7.22
N LYS A 28 -17.43 9.36 7.34
CA LYS A 28 -17.07 10.59 6.64
C LYS A 28 -16.98 10.43 5.12
N GLY A 29 -16.88 9.21 4.61
CA GLY A 29 -16.93 8.90 3.18
C GLY A 29 -15.59 8.43 2.60
N GLY A 30 -15.48 8.49 1.28
CA GLY A 30 -14.41 7.82 0.52
C GLY A 30 -13.11 8.62 0.35
N GLY A 31 -13.05 9.90 0.72
CA GLY A 31 -11.93 10.80 0.40
C GLY A 31 -10.55 10.42 1.00
N LEU A 32 -9.53 11.22 0.68
CA LEU A 32 -8.13 10.95 1.08
C LEU A 32 -7.74 11.52 2.45
N CYS A 33 -8.20 12.73 2.79
CA CYS A 33 -7.73 13.42 4.00
C CYS A 33 -8.20 12.73 5.28
N HIS A 34 -9.39 12.14 5.26
CA HIS A 34 -10.04 11.53 6.42
C HIS A 34 -11.20 10.64 5.97
N GLY A 35 -10.93 9.80 4.97
CA GLY A 35 -11.89 8.87 4.39
C GLY A 35 -11.27 7.50 4.11
N ILE A 36 -12.08 6.59 3.59
CA ILE A 36 -11.72 5.18 3.44
C ILE A 36 -10.56 4.99 2.45
N ALA A 37 -10.53 5.74 1.33
CA ALA A 37 -9.41 5.66 0.39
C ALA A 37 -8.11 6.21 1.00
N GLY A 38 -8.20 7.26 1.83
CA GLY A 38 -7.08 7.76 2.63
C GLY A 38 -6.48 6.69 3.54
N ASN A 39 -7.33 5.91 4.21
CA ASN A 39 -6.90 4.80 5.06
C ASN A 39 -6.32 3.61 4.27
N ALA A 40 -6.71 3.45 3.00
CA ALA A 40 -6.16 2.40 2.14
C ALA A 40 -4.74 2.72 1.66
N TRP A 41 -4.42 4.01 1.46
CA TRP A 41 -3.16 4.42 0.83
C TRP A 41 -1.89 3.99 1.58
N PRO A 42 -1.80 4.10 2.92
CA PRO A 42 -0.64 3.61 3.66
C PRO A 42 -0.35 2.12 3.41
N PHE A 43 -1.38 1.31 3.19
CA PHE A 43 -1.20 -0.10 2.86
C PHE A 43 -0.59 -0.32 1.47
N LEU A 44 -0.88 0.54 0.49
CA LEU A 44 -0.19 0.49 -0.82
C LEU A 44 1.30 0.84 -0.66
N LEU A 45 1.62 1.85 0.15
CA LEU A 45 3.01 2.23 0.42
C LEU A 45 3.77 1.14 1.20
N LEU A 46 3.11 0.52 2.18
CA LEU A 46 3.68 -0.60 2.94
C LEU A 46 3.87 -1.83 2.06
N TYR A 47 2.95 -2.13 1.15
CA TYR A 47 3.16 -3.17 0.14
C TYR A 47 4.47 -2.93 -0.63
N ASN A 48 4.64 -1.73 -1.21
CA ASN A 48 5.85 -1.39 -1.98
C ASN A 48 7.11 -1.49 -1.12
N SER A 49 7.07 -0.96 0.11
CA SER A 49 8.19 -1.00 1.04
C SER A 49 8.60 -2.44 1.40
N PHE A 50 7.64 -3.33 1.65
CA PHE A 50 7.92 -4.72 2.02
C PHE A 50 8.26 -5.59 0.81
N GLU A 51 7.75 -5.26 -0.39
CA GLU A 51 8.02 -6.02 -1.60
C GLU A 51 9.42 -5.69 -2.16
N TYR A 52 9.75 -4.41 -2.33
CA TYR A 52 11.02 -4.00 -2.94
C TYR A 52 12.11 -3.66 -1.91
N GLY A 53 11.76 -3.54 -0.63
CA GLY A 53 12.69 -3.25 0.44
C GLY A 53 13.34 -4.47 1.10
N LYS A 54 13.07 -5.70 0.62
CA LYS A 54 13.52 -6.96 1.24
C LYS A 54 15.01 -6.97 1.57
N GLU A 55 15.86 -6.63 0.60
CA GLU A 55 17.31 -6.60 0.78
C GLU A 55 17.75 -5.52 1.79
N ARG A 56 17.15 -4.33 1.72
CA ARG A 56 17.45 -3.22 2.64
C ARG A 56 17.05 -3.56 4.07
N ILE A 57 15.87 -4.15 4.27
CA ILE A 57 15.39 -4.59 5.57
C ILE A 57 16.27 -5.71 6.12
N ALA A 58 16.65 -6.69 5.30
CA ALA A 58 17.56 -7.77 5.71
C ALA A 58 18.93 -7.22 6.16
N LEU A 59 19.49 -6.26 5.41
CA LEU A 59 20.73 -5.57 5.80
C LEU A 59 20.56 -4.79 7.11
N ALA A 60 19.44 -4.07 7.28
CA ALA A 60 19.18 -3.29 8.47
C ALA A 60 19.01 -4.17 9.72
N ARG A 61 18.33 -5.31 9.60
CA ARG A 61 18.18 -6.31 10.67
C ARG A 61 19.53 -6.93 11.08
N ARG A 62 20.40 -7.25 10.12
CA ARG A 62 21.78 -7.70 10.41
C ARG A 62 22.57 -6.63 11.16
N SER A 63 22.50 -5.39 10.68
CA SER A 63 23.16 -4.24 11.31
C SER A 63 22.65 -4.01 12.75
N PHE A 64 21.36 -4.18 13.00
CA PHE A 64 20.80 -4.11 14.36
C PHE A 64 21.37 -5.21 15.28
N LYS A 65 21.43 -6.45 14.79
CA LYS A 65 21.99 -7.58 15.55
C LYS A 65 23.46 -7.35 15.89
N GLU A 66 24.26 -6.85 14.94
CA GLU A 66 25.66 -6.52 15.15
C GLU A 66 25.86 -5.40 16.19
N ARG A 67 24.99 -4.38 16.19
CA ARG A 67 25.07 -3.25 17.14
C ARG A 67 24.64 -3.61 18.56
N THR A 68 23.61 -4.45 18.71
CA THR A 68 22.93 -4.66 20.00
C THR A 68 23.18 -6.03 20.62
N GLY A 69 23.68 -7.00 19.84
CA GLY A 69 23.77 -8.41 20.25
C GLY A 69 22.41 -9.10 20.41
N SER A 70 21.29 -8.39 20.20
CA SER A 70 19.93 -8.90 20.38
C SER A 70 19.37 -9.48 19.08
N VAL A 71 18.58 -10.55 19.20
CA VAL A 71 17.78 -11.07 18.10
C VAL A 71 16.41 -10.40 18.18
N ALA A 72 16.09 -9.60 17.17
CA ALA A 72 14.78 -8.97 17.07
C ALA A 72 13.66 -10.01 16.90
N SER A 73 12.53 -9.79 17.58
CA SER A 73 11.28 -10.51 17.29
C SER A 73 10.83 -10.19 15.86
N VAL A 74 10.56 -11.21 15.07
CA VAL A 74 10.08 -11.04 13.69
C VAL A 74 8.56 -11.02 13.69
N GLU A 75 7.97 -9.95 13.15
CA GLU A 75 6.53 -9.86 12.91
C GLU A 75 6.20 -10.65 11.63
N GLU A 76 5.98 -11.97 11.75
CA GLU A 76 5.73 -12.89 10.62
C GLU A 76 4.47 -12.54 9.80
N GLN A 77 3.54 -11.80 10.39
CA GLN A 77 2.29 -11.41 9.74
C GLN A 77 2.45 -10.28 8.71
N LEU A 78 3.55 -9.52 8.76
CA LEU A 78 3.77 -8.37 7.89
C LEU A 78 4.36 -8.81 6.54
N THR A 79 3.47 -9.20 5.63
CA THR A 79 3.83 -9.58 4.26
C THR A 79 3.31 -8.54 3.25
N PRO A 80 3.89 -8.47 2.03
CA PRO A 80 3.34 -7.65 0.96
C PRO A 80 1.85 -7.93 0.73
N ASP A 81 1.47 -9.21 0.60
CA ASP A 81 0.07 -9.60 0.37
C ASP A 81 -0.86 -9.25 1.56
N TYR A 82 -0.35 -9.22 2.80
CA TYR A 82 -1.09 -8.73 3.98
C TYR A 82 -1.52 -7.27 3.81
N PHE A 83 -0.64 -6.42 3.26
CA PHE A 83 -0.95 -5.01 3.03
C PHE A 83 -1.83 -4.81 1.80
N LEU A 84 -1.49 -5.46 0.67
CA LEU A 84 -2.23 -5.31 -0.58
C LEU A 84 -3.69 -5.74 -0.43
N SER A 85 -3.95 -6.87 0.24
CA SER A 85 -5.32 -7.35 0.48
C SER A 85 -6.18 -6.34 1.25
N ARG A 86 -5.60 -5.68 2.28
CA ARG A 86 -6.28 -4.64 3.06
C ARG A 86 -6.52 -3.38 2.25
N ALA A 87 -5.53 -2.93 1.51
CA ALA A 87 -5.64 -1.78 0.62
C ALA A 87 -6.81 -1.96 -0.37
N LEU A 88 -6.81 -3.08 -1.09
CA LEU A 88 -7.85 -3.38 -2.08
C LEU A 88 -9.21 -3.53 -1.43
N THR A 89 -9.31 -4.16 -0.26
CA THR A 89 -10.58 -4.28 0.45
C THR A 89 -11.16 -2.91 0.81
N LEU A 90 -10.35 -2.02 1.36
CA LEU A 90 -10.78 -0.66 1.71
C LEU A 90 -11.18 0.15 0.46
N LEU A 91 -10.40 0.08 -0.63
CA LEU A 91 -10.73 0.77 -1.88
C LEU A 91 -12.00 0.24 -2.54
N LEU A 92 -12.20 -1.09 -2.55
CA LEU A 92 -13.43 -1.71 -3.04
C LEU A 92 -14.64 -1.26 -2.23
N TYR A 93 -14.49 -1.11 -0.92
CA TYR A 93 -15.54 -0.63 -0.03
C TYR A 93 -15.79 0.88 -0.16
N ALA A 94 -14.76 1.69 -0.41
CA ALA A 94 -14.88 3.15 -0.63
C ALA A 94 -15.81 3.49 -1.81
N ARG A 95 -15.99 2.58 -2.77
CA ARG A 95 -16.98 2.71 -3.86
C ARG A 95 -18.42 2.81 -3.37
N LYS A 96 -18.73 2.36 -2.14
CA LYS A 96 -20.08 2.50 -1.55
C LYS A 96 -20.36 3.90 -1.00
N THR A 97 -19.40 4.82 -1.09
CA THR A 97 -19.52 6.18 -0.55
C THR A 97 -19.87 7.20 -1.65
N PRO A 98 -20.57 8.30 -1.31
CA PRO A 98 -20.83 9.38 -2.26
C PRO A 98 -19.54 10.17 -2.59
N PRO A 99 -19.46 10.79 -3.78
CA PRO A 99 -20.50 10.84 -4.82
C PRO A 99 -20.51 9.61 -5.74
N PHE A 100 -19.66 8.61 -5.51
CA PHE A 100 -19.55 7.43 -6.38
C PHE A 100 -20.81 6.56 -6.34
N HIS A 101 -21.33 6.33 -5.13
CA HIS A 101 -22.59 5.61 -4.91
C HIS A 101 -23.58 6.54 -4.23
N ARG A 102 -24.82 6.52 -4.71
CA ARG A 102 -25.95 7.17 -4.02
C ARG A 102 -26.77 6.07 -3.38
N ARG A 103 -27.05 6.22 -2.09
CA ARG A 103 -27.84 5.27 -1.31
C ARG A 103 -29.16 4.95 -2.02
N GLU A 104 -29.40 3.67 -2.28
CA GLU A 104 -30.62 3.19 -2.93
C GLU A 104 -31.59 2.55 -1.92
N PHE A 105 -31.04 1.90 -0.88
CA PHE A 105 -31.82 1.16 0.13
C PHE A 105 -31.66 1.73 1.54
N ARG A 106 -32.69 1.53 2.37
CA ARG A 106 -32.69 1.97 3.78
C ARG A 106 -31.67 1.22 4.65
N ASP A 107 -31.29 0.00 4.30
CA ASP A 107 -30.36 -0.79 5.13
C ASP A 107 -28.89 -0.53 4.79
N GLU A 108 -28.60 0.30 3.78
CA GLU A 108 -27.23 0.68 3.44
C GLU A 108 -26.63 1.64 4.47
N CYS A 109 -25.33 1.49 4.69
CA CYS A 109 -24.55 2.34 5.57
C CYS A 109 -24.62 3.80 5.11
N GLU A 110 -24.91 4.71 6.05
CA GLU A 110 -25.08 6.12 5.74
C GLU A 110 -23.74 6.85 5.77
N PHE A 111 -23.19 7.12 4.59
CA PHE A 111 -21.99 7.94 4.43
C PHE A 111 -22.34 9.41 4.19
N ARG A 112 -21.54 10.30 4.76
CA ARG A 112 -21.66 11.74 4.53
C ARG A 112 -21.20 12.09 3.11
N MET A 113 -21.94 13.00 2.45
CA MET A 113 -21.46 13.68 1.25
C MET A 113 -20.35 14.68 1.63
N PRO A 114 -19.12 14.56 1.13
CA PRO A 114 -18.09 15.59 1.27
C PRO A 114 -18.55 16.99 0.84
N ASP A 115 -18.04 18.01 1.52
CA ASP A 115 -18.38 19.42 1.25
C ASP A 115 -17.87 19.84 -0.13
N THR A 116 -16.75 19.27 -0.59
CA THR A 116 -16.24 19.38 -1.96
C THR A 116 -16.19 18.02 -2.67
N PRO A 117 -17.33 17.52 -3.23
CA PRO A 117 -17.49 16.14 -3.70
C PRO A 117 -16.49 15.64 -4.74
N TYR A 118 -15.84 16.54 -5.48
CA TYR A 118 -14.95 16.21 -6.58
C TYR A 118 -13.50 16.68 -6.35
N SER A 119 -13.18 17.20 -5.15
CA SER A 119 -11.83 17.64 -4.83
C SER A 119 -10.87 16.48 -4.58
N LEU A 120 -9.57 16.77 -4.57
CA LEU A 120 -8.52 15.77 -4.35
C LEU A 120 -8.54 15.19 -2.93
N PHE A 121 -8.73 16.01 -1.90
CA PHE A 121 -8.55 15.57 -0.52
C PHE A 121 -9.86 15.09 0.14
N GLU A 122 -11.01 15.61 -0.27
CA GLU A 122 -12.30 15.23 0.32
C GLU A 122 -13.15 14.38 -0.64
N GLY A 123 -12.99 14.63 -1.94
CA GLY A 123 -13.90 14.14 -2.96
C GLY A 123 -13.38 12.97 -3.79
N LEU A 124 -14.10 12.74 -4.88
CA LEU A 124 -13.91 11.62 -5.81
C LEU A 124 -12.53 11.61 -6.46
N ALA A 125 -11.95 12.77 -6.76
CA ALA A 125 -10.64 12.84 -7.40
C ALA A 125 -9.55 12.16 -6.54
N GLY A 126 -9.66 12.26 -5.22
CA GLY A 126 -8.79 11.54 -4.29
C GLY A 126 -8.93 10.04 -4.36
N THR A 127 -10.16 9.54 -4.34
CA THR A 127 -10.46 8.11 -4.50
C THR A 127 -9.96 7.58 -5.85
N CYS A 128 -10.10 8.36 -6.92
CA CYS A 128 -9.56 8.03 -8.24
C CYS A 128 -8.03 7.95 -8.22
N ALA A 129 -7.34 8.87 -7.54
CA ALA A 129 -5.89 8.82 -7.39
C ALA A 129 -5.45 7.54 -6.66
N ALA A 130 -6.18 7.13 -5.61
CA ALA A 130 -5.86 5.91 -4.86
C ALA A 130 -6.05 4.64 -5.69
N TRP A 131 -7.09 4.61 -6.53
CA TRP A 131 -7.27 3.56 -7.52
C TRP A 131 -6.20 3.58 -8.61
N GLY A 132 -5.74 4.76 -9.02
CA GLY A 132 -4.62 4.90 -9.95
C GLY A 132 -3.35 4.22 -9.42
N GLU A 133 -3.00 4.51 -8.17
CA GLU A 133 -1.86 3.88 -7.48
C GLU A 133 -2.07 2.37 -7.33
N ALA A 134 -3.25 1.94 -6.88
CA ALA A 134 -3.57 0.52 -6.74
C ALA A 134 -3.47 -0.24 -8.07
N CYS A 135 -3.88 0.37 -9.18
CA CYS A 135 -3.75 -0.24 -10.51
C CYS A 135 -2.29 -0.49 -10.90
N VAL A 136 -1.37 0.41 -10.54
CA VAL A 136 0.07 0.21 -10.77
C VAL A 136 0.56 -0.98 -9.95
N VAL A 137 0.24 -1.00 -8.65
CA VAL A 137 0.61 -2.08 -7.74
C VAL A 137 0.05 -3.44 -8.18
N ILE A 138 -1.21 -3.49 -8.62
CA ILE A 138 -1.85 -4.72 -9.12
C ILE A 138 -1.14 -5.24 -10.37
N LYS A 139 -0.89 -4.36 -11.35
CA LYS A 139 -0.22 -4.75 -12.60
C LYS A 139 1.17 -5.30 -12.32
N ASP A 140 1.90 -4.68 -11.40
CA ASP A 140 3.20 -5.13 -10.97
C ASP A 140 3.15 -6.50 -10.30
N ARG A 141 2.27 -6.68 -9.30
CA ARG A 141 2.09 -7.97 -8.60
C ARG A 141 1.70 -9.12 -9.54
N LEU A 142 0.80 -8.85 -10.50
CA LEU A 142 0.39 -9.83 -11.50
C LEU A 142 1.55 -10.22 -12.41
N ARG A 143 2.35 -9.23 -12.86
CA ARG A 143 3.51 -9.50 -13.68
C ARG A 143 4.56 -10.33 -12.94
N GLN A 144 4.82 -10.03 -11.67
CA GLN A 144 5.72 -10.82 -10.85
C GLN A 144 5.24 -12.26 -10.76
N LYS A 145 3.94 -12.46 -10.53
CA LYS A 145 3.35 -13.81 -10.48
C LYS A 145 3.52 -14.58 -11.80
N GLU A 146 3.34 -13.92 -12.95
CA GLU A 146 3.59 -14.54 -14.26
C GLU A 146 5.05 -14.98 -14.43
N LEU A 147 6.00 -14.17 -13.95
CA LEU A 147 7.43 -14.49 -13.98
C LEU A 147 7.76 -15.67 -13.06
N ASP A 148 7.16 -15.71 -11.87
CA ASP A 148 7.32 -16.80 -10.90
C ASP A 148 6.71 -18.12 -11.46
N ASP A 149 5.53 -18.05 -12.09
CA ASP A 149 4.84 -19.21 -12.68
C ASP A 149 5.51 -19.70 -13.98
N GLY A 150 6.14 -18.80 -14.75
CA GLY A 150 6.76 -19.08 -16.05
C GLY A 150 8.21 -19.55 -16.01
N GLY A 151 8.86 -19.63 -14.84
CA GLY A 151 10.32 -19.54 -14.74
C GLY A 151 11.04 -20.50 -13.80
N SER A 152 10.76 -21.81 -13.82
CA SER A 152 11.79 -22.82 -13.44
C SER A 152 12.68 -23.26 -14.62
N CYS A 153 12.49 -22.71 -15.82
CA CYS A 153 13.20 -23.15 -17.01
C CYS A 153 13.69 -21.97 -17.88
N SER A 154 14.58 -21.13 -17.35
CA SER A 154 15.64 -20.47 -18.12
C SER A 154 16.58 -19.67 -17.20
N LEU A 155 17.78 -20.23 -17.04
CA LEU A 155 19.07 -19.54 -16.83
C LEU A 155 19.11 -18.36 -15.84
N SER A 156 19.76 -18.64 -14.72
CA SER A 156 20.44 -17.69 -13.84
C SER A 156 21.12 -16.53 -14.59
N GLY A 157 20.67 -15.31 -14.31
CA GLY A 157 21.29 -14.08 -14.79
C GLY A 157 20.85 -12.86 -13.96
N ILE A 158 21.56 -12.63 -12.86
CA ILE A 158 21.85 -11.32 -12.22
C ILE A 158 20.93 -10.16 -12.62
N GLY A 159 20.08 -9.71 -11.68
CA GLY A 159 19.81 -8.28 -11.46
C GLY A 159 19.09 -7.46 -12.54
N GLY A 160 18.60 -8.06 -13.62
CA GLY A 160 17.78 -7.35 -14.61
C GLY A 160 16.33 -7.27 -14.13
N ARG A 161 15.92 -6.16 -13.51
CA ARG A 161 14.48 -5.84 -13.40
C ARG A 161 13.89 -5.94 -14.81
N ASP A 162 12.85 -6.76 -14.99
CA ASP A 162 12.07 -6.81 -16.23
C ASP A 162 11.78 -5.37 -16.68
N GLY A 163 12.09 -5.04 -17.94
CA GLY A 163 11.91 -3.69 -18.46
C GLY A 163 10.45 -3.21 -18.38
N LEU A 164 9.49 -4.13 -18.36
CA LEU A 164 8.07 -3.81 -18.13
C LEU A 164 7.77 -3.53 -16.65
N LEU A 165 8.35 -4.30 -15.73
CA LEU A 165 8.27 -4.04 -14.29
C LEU A 165 8.85 -2.67 -13.95
N SER A 166 10.02 -2.35 -14.51
CA SER A 166 10.65 -1.04 -14.35
C SER A 166 9.81 0.10 -14.94
N LYS A 167 9.05 -0.13 -16.01
CA LYS A 167 8.11 0.86 -16.56
C LYS A 167 6.89 1.05 -15.65
N HIS A 168 6.33 -0.02 -15.09
CA HIS A 168 5.21 0.10 -14.16
C HIS A 168 5.59 0.92 -12.93
N LEU A 169 6.76 0.70 -12.36
CA LEU A 169 7.27 1.47 -11.21
C LEU A 169 7.54 2.95 -11.53
N GLN A 170 7.77 3.30 -12.80
CA GLN A 170 7.84 4.70 -13.24
C GLN A 170 6.47 5.39 -13.29
N HIS A 171 5.39 4.61 -13.27
CA HIS A 171 4.02 5.12 -13.26
C HIS A 171 3.42 5.20 -11.84
N GLU A 172 4.17 4.84 -10.79
CA GLU A 172 3.76 5.13 -9.41
C GLU A 172 3.51 6.64 -9.29
N LEU A 173 2.30 7.01 -8.87
CA LEU A 173 1.96 8.41 -8.60
C LEU A 173 2.55 8.81 -7.25
N GLY A 174 2.57 7.84 -6.33
CA GLY A 174 2.84 8.06 -4.93
C GLY A 174 1.77 8.94 -4.27
N PHE A 175 1.95 9.27 -2.99
CA PHE A 175 0.98 10.08 -2.28
C PHE A 175 0.95 11.54 -2.79
N PRO A 176 -0.21 12.08 -3.19
CA PRO A 176 -0.31 13.43 -3.74
C PRO A 176 0.31 14.50 -2.82
N GLY A 177 1.31 15.22 -3.36
CA GLY A 177 1.99 16.31 -2.66
C GLY A 177 3.07 15.90 -1.66
N LEU A 178 3.34 14.59 -1.48
CA LEU A 178 4.41 14.10 -0.60
C LEU A 178 5.50 13.34 -1.33
N THR A 179 5.17 12.68 -2.45
CA THR A 179 6.12 11.90 -3.24
C THR A 179 6.07 12.35 -4.69
N LEU A 180 7.24 12.53 -5.32
CA LEU A 180 7.34 12.55 -6.77
C LEU A 180 7.48 11.10 -7.21
N GLY A 181 6.51 10.61 -7.97
CA GLY A 181 6.55 9.30 -8.60
C GLY A 181 7.82 9.08 -9.43
N GLY A 182 8.34 7.85 -9.41
CA GLY A 182 9.55 7.45 -10.13
C GLY A 182 10.75 7.28 -9.21
N LEU A 183 11.26 6.05 -9.15
CA LEU A 183 12.61 5.78 -8.65
C LEU A 183 13.62 6.64 -9.43
N CYS A 184 14.25 7.61 -8.76
CA CYS A 184 15.57 8.08 -9.16
C CYS A 184 16.61 6.96 -8.91
#